data_AF-A0AAV2FPU9-F1
#
_entry.id   AF-A0AAV2FPU9-F1
#
_cell.length_a   1.000
_cell.length_b   1.000
_cell.length_c   1.000
_cell.angle_alpha   90.00
_cell.angle_beta   90.00
_cell.angle_gamma   90.00
#
_symmetry.space_group_name_H-M   'P 1'
#
loop_
_entity.id
_entity.type
_entity.pdbx_description
1 polymer ?
#
loop_
_entity_poly.entity_id
_entity_poly.type
_entity_poly.pdbx_seq_one_letter_code
_entity_poly.pdbx_strand_id
1 'polypeptide(L)'
;MVGWMDKESWIRLWDADIPSKLKVFVWQILNRILPTTEALIEKRVPVHPRCPVCWASAETLEHLFLDCPVARALWDYSGLGHLGEGLPRHTFPVFLKKLLALLHQPTLFMAVVAVLWRIWRSRNWVVFEGKQFGFPALMRQFHQQYEEWVRLPKDRIPRGASPMVVPNGEQPSGLDGTWSMVCMWDGAVRRGSHSAGGLVLLTPTRDVWLVKGI
;
A
#
# COMPACT_ATOMS: atom_id res chain seq x y z
N MET A 1 -23.32 -3.72 -4.79
CA MET A 1 -21.85 -3.67 -4.84
C MET A 1 -21.46 -2.48 -5.68
N VAL A 2 -21.02 -1.39 -5.05
CA VAL A 2 -20.38 -0.28 -5.77
C VAL A 2 -18.91 -0.69 -5.90
N GLY A 3 -18.53 -1.33 -7.00
CA GLY A 3 -17.21 -1.95 -7.09
C GLY A 3 -16.70 -1.98 -8.51
N TRP A 4 -15.64 -1.21 -8.78
CA TRP A 4 -14.89 -1.16 -10.04
C TRP A 4 -14.15 -2.47 -10.37
N MET A 5 -14.21 -3.47 -9.49
CA MET A 5 -13.42 -4.68 -9.56
C MET A 5 -14.34 -5.89 -9.64
N ASP A 6 -14.23 -6.60 -10.74
CA ASP A 6 -14.90 -7.88 -10.96
C ASP A 6 -14.26 -9.01 -10.11
N LYS A 7 -14.92 -10.17 -10.07
CA LYS A 7 -14.47 -11.33 -9.30
C LYS A 7 -13.10 -11.85 -9.74
N GLU A 8 -12.78 -11.80 -11.02
CA GLU A 8 -11.51 -12.28 -11.56
C GLU A 8 -10.37 -11.35 -11.12
N SER A 9 -10.54 -10.05 -11.31
CA SER A 9 -9.60 -9.01 -10.87
C SER A 9 -9.32 -9.09 -9.37
N TRP A 10 -10.35 -9.34 -8.55
CA TRP A 10 -10.19 -9.59 -7.12
C TRP A 10 -9.28 -10.78 -6.83
N ILE A 11 -9.57 -11.95 -7.40
CA ILE A 11 -8.80 -13.17 -7.19
C ILE A 11 -7.33 -12.95 -7.59
N ARG A 12 -7.10 -12.32 -8.75
CA ARG A 12 -5.76 -12.02 -9.25
C ARG A 12 -4.99 -11.05 -8.36
N LEU A 13 -5.62 -9.98 -7.88
CA LEU A 13 -4.96 -9.03 -6.97
C LEU A 13 -4.48 -9.73 -5.69
N TRP A 14 -5.29 -10.63 -5.15
CA TRP A 14 -4.93 -11.35 -3.93
C TRP A 14 -3.93 -12.49 -4.15
N ASP A 15 -3.88 -13.07 -5.34
CA ASP A 15 -2.84 -14.04 -5.72
C ASP A 15 -1.56 -13.40 -6.26
N ALA A 16 -1.58 -12.09 -6.55
CA ALA A 16 -0.41 -11.35 -7.03
C ALA A 16 0.79 -11.48 -6.10
N ASP A 17 1.97 -11.59 -6.68
CA ASP A 17 3.22 -11.83 -5.97
C ASP A 17 3.88 -10.52 -5.53
N ILE A 18 3.16 -9.78 -4.69
CA ILE A 18 3.58 -8.50 -4.08
C ILE A 18 3.25 -8.50 -2.58
N PRO A 19 3.92 -7.68 -1.75
CA PRO A 19 3.61 -7.57 -0.34
C PRO A 19 2.12 -7.30 -0.05
N SER A 20 1.55 -7.96 0.95
CA SER A 20 0.11 -7.84 1.30
C SER A 20 -0.33 -6.39 1.55
N LYS A 21 0.55 -5.58 2.15
CA LYS A 21 0.33 -4.14 2.36
C LYS A 21 0.04 -3.40 1.05
N LEU A 22 0.71 -3.78 -0.04
CA LEU A 22 0.49 -3.18 -1.35
C LEU A 22 -0.79 -3.68 -2.01
N LYS A 23 -1.21 -4.93 -1.77
CA LYS A 23 -2.51 -5.43 -2.22
C LYS A 23 -3.65 -4.61 -1.60
N VAL A 24 -3.60 -4.38 -0.29
CA VAL A 24 -4.56 -3.53 0.43
C VAL A 24 -4.52 -2.11 -0.12
N PHE A 25 -3.34 -1.55 -0.36
CA PHE A 25 -3.22 -0.22 -0.94
C PHE A 25 -3.85 -0.10 -2.34
N VAL A 26 -3.58 -1.05 -3.24
CA VAL A 26 -4.21 -1.10 -4.57
C VAL A 26 -5.72 -1.21 -4.43
N TRP A 27 -6.20 -2.07 -3.53
CA TRP A 27 -7.62 -2.18 -3.21
C TRP A 27 -8.23 -0.85 -2.74
N GLN A 28 -7.53 -0.10 -1.88
CA GLN A 28 -7.97 1.23 -1.42
C GLN A 28 -8.08 2.23 -2.58
N ILE A 29 -7.12 2.21 -3.52
CA ILE A 29 -7.16 3.04 -4.74
C ILE A 29 -8.39 2.68 -5.58
N LEU A 30 -8.61 1.40 -5.85
CA LEU A 30 -9.72 0.91 -6.67
C LEU A 30 -11.10 1.27 -6.10
N ASN A 31 -11.21 1.35 -4.76
CA ASN A 31 -12.44 1.73 -4.06
C ASN A 31 -12.52 3.24 -3.76
N ARG A 32 -11.51 4.03 -4.17
CA ARG A 32 -11.43 5.47 -3.91
C ARG A 32 -11.53 5.86 -2.43
N ILE A 33 -10.99 5.03 -1.52
CA ILE A 33 -11.10 5.23 -0.06
C ILE A 33 -9.82 5.75 0.61
N LEU A 34 -8.79 6.09 -0.17
CA LEU A 34 -7.59 6.72 0.41
C LEU A 34 -7.94 8.10 1.02
N PRO A 35 -7.32 8.47 2.14
CA PRO A 35 -7.62 9.74 2.83
C PRO A 35 -6.95 10.94 2.15
N THR A 36 -7.35 11.25 0.92
CA THR A 36 -7.04 12.53 0.24
C THR A 36 -7.75 13.69 0.94
N THR A 37 -7.29 14.93 0.73
CA THR A 37 -7.99 16.09 1.33
C THR A 37 -9.44 16.18 0.86
N GLU A 38 -9.74 15.85 -0.40
CA GLU A 38 -11.11 15.74 -0.91
C GLU A 38 -11.95 14.74 -0.08
N ALA A 39 -11.49 13.50 0.07
CA ALA A 39 -12.20 12.47 0.83
C ALA A 39 -12.34 12.81 2.33
N LEU A 40 -11.40 13.58 2.89
CA LEU A 40 -11.46 14.07 4.27
C LEU A 40 -12.48 15.21 4.42
N ILE A 41 -12.55 16.12 3.46
CA ILE A 41 -13.54 17.21 3.42
C ILE A 41 -14.95 16.65 3.31
N GLU A 42 -15.17 15.64 2.45
CA GLU A 42 -16.46 14.93 2.36
C GLU A 42 -16.91 14.35 3.70
N LYS A 43 -15.95 13.91 4.52
CA LYS A 43 -16.17 13.40 5.89
C LYS A 43 -16.18 14.50 6.96
N ARG A 44 -16.25 15.77 6.55
CA ARG A 44 -16.30 16.96 7.43
C ARG A 44 -15.06 17.10 8.32
N VAL A 45 -13.92 16.56 7.92
CA VAL A 45 -12.65 16.77 8.62
C VAL A 45 -12.08 18.13 8.18
N PRO A 46 -11.72 19.02 9.12
CA PRO A 46 -11.20 20.34 8.78
C PRO A 46 -9.76 20.22 8.27
N VAL A 47 -9.60 20.18 6.94
CA VAL A 47 -8.31 20.17 6.26
C VAL A 47 -8.28 21.19 5.13
N HIS A 48 -7.09 21.68 4.78
CA HIS A 48 -6.91 22.55 3.63
C HIS A 48 -7.16 21.74 2.33
N PRO A 49 -7.93 22.25 1.35
CA PRO A 49 -8.32 21.47 0.17
C PRO A 49 -7.18 21.23 -0.83
N ARG A 50 -6.12 22.05 -0.79
CA ARG A 50 -4.98 21.91 -1.70
C ARG A 50 -4.13 20.68 -1.39
N CYS A 51 -3.55 20.11 -2.44
CA CYS A 51 -2.53 19.07 -2.34
C CYS A 51 -1.41 19.52 -1.41
N PRO A 52 -1.13 18.76 -0.33
CA PRO A 52 -0.10 19.11 0.64
C PRO A 52 1.31 19.02 0.05
N VAL A 53 1.47 18.34 -1.09
CA VAL A 53 2.77 18.18 -1.77
C VAL A 53 3.07 19.36 -2.69
N CYS A 54 2.18 19.68 -3.62
CA CYS A 54 2.45 20.69 -4.65
C CYS A 54 1.84 22.07 -4.37
N TRP A 55 0.85 22.15 -3.46
CA TRP A 55 0.10 23.36 -3.12
C TRP A 55 -0.55 24.11 -4.30
N ALA A 56 -0.65 23.49 -5.48
CA ALA A 56 -1.12 24.14 -6.71
C ALA A 56 -2.59 23.87 -7.04
N SER A 57 -3.15 22.73 -6.62
CA SER A 57 -4.54 22.33 -6.94
C SER A 57 -5.14 21.52 -5.79
N ALA A 58 -6.45 21.26 -5.84
CA ALA A 58 -7.12 20.42 -4.84
C ALA A 58 -6.58 18.98 -4.86
N GLU A 59 -6.47 18.32 -3.70
CA GLU A 59 -6.03 16.91 -3.64
C GLU A 59 -7.20 15.95 -3.91
N THR A 60 -7.34 15.56 -5.17
CA THR A 60 -8.12 14.38 -5.58
C THR A 60 -7.19 13.19 -5.80
N LEU A 61 -7.72 11.98 -6.02
CA LEU A 61 -6.88 10.82 -6.38
C LEU A 61 -6.21 10.99 -7.74
N GLU A 62 -6.95 11.58 -8.68
CA GLU A 62 -6.49 11.96 -10.01
C GLU A 62 -5.30 12.91 -9.91
N HIS A 63 -5.47 13.97 -9.13
CA HIS A 63 -4.38 14.92 -8.92
C HIS A 63 -3.20 14.25 -8.23
N LEU A 64 -3.44 13.52 -7.14
CA LEU A 64 -2.38 12.92 -6.36
C LEU A 64 -1.51 11.96 -7.18
N PHE A 65 -2.11 11.09 -8.00
CA PHE A 65 -1.37 10.05 -8.72
C PHE A 65 -0.96 10.44 -10.14
N LEU A 66 -1.64 11.39 -10.79
CA LEU A 66 -1.44 11.69 -12.21
C LEU A 66 -1.09 13.16 -12.46
N ASP A 67 -1.87 14.11 -11.94
CA ASP A 67 -1.71 15.53 -12.31
C ASP A 67 -0.73 16.32 -11.44
N CYS A 68 -0.36 15.80 -10.27
CA CYS A 68 0.57 16.44 -9.37
C CYS A 68 1.94 16.54 -10.04
N PRO A 69 2.58 17.73 -10.08
CA PRO A 69 3.91 17.89 -10.68
C PRO A 69 4.95 16.93 -10.10
N VAL A 70 4.89 16.64 -8.80
CA VAL A 70 5.78 15.70 -8.13
C VAL A 70 5.49 14.25 -8.54
N ALA A 71 4.21 13.91 -8.74
CA ALA A 71 3.82 12.60 -9.23
C ALA A 71 4.29 12.37 -10.67
N ARG A 72 4.09 13.35 -11.57
CA ARG A 72 4.59 13.29 -12.95
C ARG A 72 6.10 13.05 -12.99
N ALA A 73 6.85 13.84 -12.24
CA ALA A 73 8.29 13.72 -12.20
C ALA A 73 8.77 12.36 -11.64
N LEU A 74 8.00 11.71 -10.76
CA LEU A 74 8.24 10.33 -10.32
C LEU A 74 7.92 9.29 -11.41
N TRP A 75 6.84 9.48 -12.16
CA TRP A 75 6.52 8.64 -13.33
C TRP A 75 7.63 8.70 -14.37
N ASP A 76 8.05 9.91 -14.75
CA ASP A 76 9.09 10.14 -15.76
C ASP A 76 10.41 9.49 -15.32
N TYR A 77 10.80 9.71 -14.06
CA TYR A 77 12.01 9.12 -13.49
C TYR A 77 11.98 7.59 -13.47
N SER A 78 10.81 6.99 -13.24
CA SER A 78 10.67 5.53 -13.22
C SER A 78 10.79 4.87 -14.61
N GLY A 79 10.83 5.65 -15.69
CA GLY A 79 10.73 5.15 -17.07
C GLY A 79 9.32 4.68 -17.45
N LEU A 80 8.37 4.74 -16.51
CA LEU A 80 6.95 4.49 -16.72
C LEU A 80 6.18 5.77 -17.03
N GLY A 81 6.90 6.86 -17.33
CA GLY A 81 6.36 8.15 -17.78
C GLY A 81 5.29 7.96 -18.84
N HIS A 82 5.53 7.13 -19.86
CA HIS A 82 4.57 6.77 -20.90
C HIS A 82 3.20 6.26 -20.42
N LEU A 83 3.11 5.66 -19.22
CA LEU A 83 1.83 5.27 -18.61
C LEU A 83 1.03 6.49 -18.13
N GLY A 84 1.71 7.59 -17.79
CA GLY A 84 1.16 8.91 -17.45
C GLY A 84 1.16 9.93 -18.61
N GLU A 85 2.12 9.87 -19.53
CA GLU A 85 2.34 10.80 -20.66
C GLU A 85 1.47 10.42 -21.88
N GLY A 86 1.15 9.14 -22.06
CA GLY A 86 0.38 8.62 -23.21
C GLY A 86 -1.14 8.62 -23.03
N LEU A 87 -1.66 9.32 -22.03
CA LEU A 87 -3.09 9.50 -21.83
C LEU A 87 -3.44 10.97 -22.09
N PRO A 88 -4.16 11.32 -23.18
CA PRO A 88 -5.05 12.47 -23.08
C PRO A 88 -5.88 12.27 -21.81
N ARG A 89 -6.20 13.35 -21.08
CA ARG A 89 -6.83 13.40 -19.73
C ARG A 89 -8.17 12.64 -19.60
N HIS A 90 -8.19 11.37 -19.95
CA HIS A 90 -9.28 10.44 -19.86
C HIS A 90 -9.23 9.97 -18.42
N THR A 91 -10.04 10.65 -17.61
CA THR A 91 -10.57 10.32 -16.28
C THR A 91 -9.91 9.13 -15.56
N PHE A 92 -9.65 9.28 -14.25
CA PHE A 92 -9.18 8.20 -13.36
C PHE A 92 -9.73 6.79 -13.63
N PRO A 93 -11.02 6.59 -13.94
CA PRO A 93 -11.55 5.31 -14.41
C PRO A 93 -10.70 4.58 -15.45
N VAL A 94 -10.18 5.28 -16.45
CA VAL A 94 -9.33 4.67 -17.49
C VAL A 94 -8.00 4.23 -16.91
N PHE A 95 -7.40 5.05 -16.05
CA PHE A 95 -6.20 4.67 -15.30
C PHE A 95 -6.42 3.41 -14.45
N LEU A 96 -7.54 3.32 -13.71
CA LEU A 96 -7.88 2.14 -12.91
C LEU A 96 -8.06 0.89 -13.77
N LYS A 97 -8.71 1.01 -14.94
CA LYS A 97 -8.84 -0.11 -15.90
C LYS A 97 -7.47 -0.59 -16.39
N LYS A 98 -6.56 0.32 -16.72
CA LYS A 98 -5.18 -0.03 -17.10
C LYS A 98 -4.44 -0.72 -15.95
N LEU A 99 -4.57 -0.19 -14.73
CA LEU A 99 -3.97 -0.80 -13.53
C LEU A 99 -4.47 -2.24 -13.30
N LEU A 100 -5.76 -2.50 -13.48
CA LEU A 100 -6.31 -3.86 -13.40
C LEU A 100 -5.78 -4.77 -14.50
N ALA A 101 -5.67 -4.26 -15.74
CA ALA A 101 -5.11 -5.03 -16.85
C ALA A 101 -3.67 -5.48 -16.59
N LEU A 102 -2.88 -4.66 -15.88
CA LEU A 102 -1.51 -4.98 -15.48
C LEU A 102 -1.40 -6.19 -14.54
N LEU A 103 -2.47 -6.64 -13.89
CA LEU A 103 -2.45 -7.89 -13.11
C LEU A 103 -2.01 -9.12 -13.93
N HIS A 104 -2.08 -9.05 -15.26
CA HIS A 104 -1.58 -10.08 -16.18
C HIS A 104 -0.07 -9.98 -16.45
N GLN A 105 0.59 -8.91 -15.99
CA GLN A 105 2.00 -8.61 -16.21
C GLN A 105 2.69 -8.34 -14.85
N PRO A 106 3.03 -9.39 -14.06
CA PRO A 106 3.42 -9.24 -12.66
C PRO A 106 4.58 -8.27 -12.41
N THR A 107 5.62 -8.31 -13.26
CA THR A 107 6.78 -7.42 -13.15
C THR A 107 6.40 -5.96 -13.36
N LEU A 108 5.60 -5.67 -14.39
CA LEU A 108 5.15 -4.31 -14.69
C LEU A 108 4.14 -3.81 -13.65
N PHE A 109 3.23 -4.68 -13.20
CA PHE A 109 2.29 -4.38 -12.11
C PHE A 109 3.03 -3.97 -10.84
N MET A 110 4.04 -4.75 -10.43
CA MET A 110 4.85 -4.43 -9.27
C MET A 110 5.58 -3.09 -9.41
N ALA A 111 6.15 -2.80 -10.58
CA ALA A 111 6.80 -1.51 -10.85
C ALA A 111 5.81 -0.33 -10.74
N VAL A 112 4.63 -0.45 -11.35
CA VAL A 112 3.56 0.55 -11.29
C VAL A 112 3.06 0.76 -9.86
N VAL A 113 2.82 -0.32 -9.12
CA VAL A 113 2.39 -0.26 -7.72
C VAL A 113 3.47 0.37 -6.84
N ALA A 114 4.75 0.16 -7.13
CA ALA A 114 5.85 0.82 -6.43
C ALA A 114 5.88 2.34 -6.64
N VAL A 115 5.62 2.82 -7.85
CA VAL A 115 5.51 4.26 -8.12
C VAL A 115 4.31 4.84 -7.38
N LEU A 116 3.14 4.22 -7.47
CA LEU A 116 1.92 4.67 -6.77
C LEU A 116 2.14 4.72 -5.25
N TRP A 117 2.71 3.67 -4.68
CA TRP A 117 3.01 3.61 -3.26
C TRP A 117 4.02 4.69 -2.86
N ARG A 118 5.02 4.95 -3.70
CA ARG A 118 5.99 6.01 -3.43
C ARG A 118 5.33 7.38 -3.39
N ILE A 119 4.49 7.71 -4.37
CA ILE A 119 3.70 8.94 -4.42
C ILE A 119 2.89 9.09 -3.12
N TRP A 120 2.14 8.05 -2.75
CA TRP A 120 1.32 8.03 -1.54
C TRP A 120 2.13 8.24 -0.26
N ARG A 121 3.24 7.50 -0.10
CA ARG A 121 4.09 7.64 1.08
C ARG A 121 4.74 9.02 1.16
N SER A 122 5.17 9.58 0.04
CA SER A 122 5.73 10.93 0.02
C SER A 122 4.69 11.94 0.45
N ARG A 123 3.47 11.88 -0.10
CA ARG A 123 2.36 12.69 0.40
C ARG A 123 2.19 12.58 1.92
N ASN A 124 2.11 11.35 2.45
CA ASN A 124 1.92 11.15 3.90
C ASN A 124 3.09 11.68 4.73
N TRP A 125 4.32 11.61 4.22
CA TRP A 125 5.48 12.18 4.89
C TRP A 125 5.30 13.69 5.11
N VAL A 126 4.88 14.43 4.07
CA VAL A 126 4.64 15.87 4.18
C VAL A 126 3.55 16.17 5.22
N VAL A 127 2.45 15.41 5.17
CA VAL A 127 1.30 15.63 6.04
C VAL A 127 1.62 15.34 7.51
N PHE A 128 2.33 14.24 7.81
CA PHE A 128 2.50 13.78 9.20
C PHE A 128 3.84 14.15 9.84
N GLU A 129 4.91 14.32 9.06
CA GLU A 129 6.24 14.64 9.61
C GLU A 129 6.71 16.06 9.23
N GLY A 130 5.92 16.82 8.47
CA GLY A 130 6.24 18.20 8.07
C GLY A 130 7.51 18.34 7.22
N LYS A 131 8.08 17.24 6.72
CA LYS A 131 9.32 17.27 5.92
C LYS A 131 9.00 17.66 4.49
N GLN A 132 9.75 18.64 3.96
CA GLN A 132 9.75 18.95 2.53
C GLN A 132 10.81 18.12 1.79
N PHE A 133 10.57 17.84 0.52
CA PHE A 133 11.49 17.05 -0.29
C PHE A 133 12.48 17.93 -1.03
N GLY A 134 13.76 17.53 -1.01
CA GLY A 134 14.61 17.69 -2.18
C GLY A 134 14.31 16.56 -3.16
N PHE A 135 14.05 16.89 -4.43
CA PHE A 135 13.78 15.92 -5.50
C PHE A 135 14.81 14.76 -5.55
N PRO A 136 16.13 14.98 -5.36
CA PRO A 136 17.11 13.89 -5.35
C PRO A 136 16.94 12.88 -4.20
N ALA A 137 16.50 13.34 -3.02
CA ALA A 137 16.29 12.45 -1.86
C ALA A 137 15.08 11.54 -2.08
N LEU A 138 14.02 12.08 -2.68
CA LEU A 138 12.82 11.33 -3.07
C LEU A 138 13.17 10.20 -4.05
N MET A 139 14.04 10.47 -5.03
CA MET A 139 14.46 9.48 -6.04
C MET A 139 15.33 8.37 -5.46
N ARG A 140 16.29 8.71 -4.59
CA ARG A 140 17.11 7.69 -3.90
C ARG A 140 16.24 6.73 -3.08
N GLN A 141 15.26 7.27 -2.36
CA GLN A 141 14.33 6.45 -1.58
C GLN A 141 13.39 5.60 -2.44
N PHE A 142 12.99 6.08 -3.62
CA PHE A 142 12.23 5.29 -4.58
C PHE A 142 13.03 4.06 -5.02
N HIS A 143 14.27 4.26 -5.48
CA HIS A 143 15.13 3.18 -5.94
C HIS A 143 15.42 2.15 -4.82
N GLN A 144 15.78 2.62 -3.62
CA GLN A 144 16.04 1.75 -2.47
C GLN A 144 14.82 0.89 -2.11
N GLN A 145 13.62 1.46 -2.12
CA GLN A 145 12.41 0.73 -1.78
C GLN A 145 12.02 -0.28 -2.86
N TYR A 146 12.18 0.06 -4.15
CA TYR A 146 11.93 -0.87 -5.25
C TYR A 146 12.89 -2.06 -5.20
N GLU A 147 14.19 -1.79 -5.06
CA GLU A 147 15.23 -2.82 -4.90
C GLU A 147 14.98 -3.71 -3.69
N GLU A 148 14.61 -3.13 -2.54
CA GLU A 148 14.25 -3.91 -1.36
C GLU A 148 13.12 -4.88 -1.69
N TRP A 149 12.05 -4.44 -2.33
CA TRP A 149 10.90 -5.28 -2.64
C TRP A 149 11.18 -6.37 -3.67
N VAL A 150 11.99 -6.08 -4.68
CA VAL A 150 12.43 -7.10 -5.66
C VAL A 150 13.25 -8.19 -4.96
N ARG A 151 14.00 -7.83 -3.91
CA ARG A 151 14.86 -8.75 -3.13
C ARG A 151 14.13 -9.42 -1.96
N LEU A 152 12.95 -8.93 -1.56
CA LEU A 152 12.21 -9.56 -0.47
C LEU A 152 11.94 -11.02 -0.82
N PRO A 153 12.27 -11.96 0.07
CA PRO A 153 11.76 -13.32 -0.02
C PRO A 153 10.25 -13.24 -0.20
N LYS A 154 9.74 -13.90 -1.24
CA LYS A 154 8.32 -13.98 -1.53
C LYS A 154 7.70 -15.03 -0.62
N ASP A 155 7.92 -14.83 0.68
CA ASP A 155 7.45 -15.74 1.72
C ASP A 155 5.93 -15.62 1.74
N ARG A 156 5.30 -16.53 1.00
CA ARG A 156 3.91 -16.85 1.22
C ARG A 156 3.88 -17.35 2.66
N ILE A 157 3.21 -16.62 3.55
CA ILE A 157 2.65 -17.27 4.74
C ILE A 157 1.94 -18.51 4.19
N PRO A 158 2.36 -19.74 4.55
CA PRO A 158 1.78 -20.93 3.95
C PRO A 158 0.27 -20.87 4.12
N ARG A 159 -0.47 -20.93 3.02
CA ARG A 159 -1.94 -20.97 3.06
C ARG A 159 -2.31 -22.24 3.85
N GLY A 160 -2.70 -22.09 5.12
CA GLY A 160 -2.98 -23.20 6.02
C GLY A 160 -2.04 -23.35 7.23
N ALA A 161 -1.02 -22.50 7.38
CA ALA A 161 -0.27 -22.43 8.64
C ALA A 161 -1.23 -22.03 9.77
N SER A 162 -1.41 -22.92 10.74
CA SER A 162 -2.21 -22.61 11.92
C SER A 162 -1.45 -21.57 12.75
N PRO A 163 -2.09 -20.48 13.19
CA PRO A 163 -1.49 -19.55 14.15
C PRO A 163 -1.02 -20.33 15.38
N MET A 164 0.19 -20.09 15.84
CA MET A 164 0.63 -20.60 17.14
C MET A 164 -0.13 -19.85 18.24
N VAL A 165 -0.82 -20.61 19.09
CA VAL A 165 -1.46 -20.04 20.28
C VAL A 165 -0.38 -19.93 21.36
N VAL A 166 0.07 -18.71 21.63
CA VAL A 166 0.96 -18.43 22.76
C VAL A 166 0.07 -18.08 23.96
N PRO A 167 0.16 -18.81 25.08
CA PRO A 167 -0.56 -18.45 26.30
C PRO A 167 -0.21 -17.04 26.77
N ASN A 168 -1.19 -16.37 27.37
CA ASN A 168 -1.01 -14.99 27.85
C ASN A 168 0.11 -14.91 28.89
N GLY A 169 1.15 -14.13 28.62
CA GLY A 169 2.30 -13.94 29.53
C GLY A 169 3.47 -14.89 29.33
N GLU A 170 3.41 -15.80 28.35
CA GLU A 170 4.53 -16.70 28.03
C GLU A 170 5.32 -16.24 26.80
N GLN A 171 6.64 -16.45 26.84
CA GLN A 171 7.50 -16.24 25.69
C GLN A 171 7.35 -17.43 24.72
N PRO A 172 7.24 -17.22 23.39
CA PRO A 172 7.19 -18.33 22.45
C PRO A 172 8.51 -19.12 22.51
N SER A 173 8.43 -20.43 22.74
CA SER A 173 9.59 -21.32 22.71
C SER A 173 10.13 -21.47 21.28
N GLY A 174 11.46 -21.38 21.09
CA GLY A 174 12.11 -21.48 19.77
C GLY A 174 12.48 -20.14 19.14
N LEU A 175 12.50 -19.07 19.95
CA LEU A 175 12.88 -17.73 19.56
C LEU A 175 14.21 -17.31 20.24
N ASP A 176 15.33 -17.78 19.70
CA ASP A 176 16.70 -17.35 20.00
C ASP A 176 17.07 -16.04 19.25
N GLY A 177 17.14 -14.91 19.97
CA GLY A 177 17.60 -13.62 19.42
C GLY A 177 16.90 -12.36 19.94
N THR A 178 17.30 -11.20 19.40
CA THR A 178 16.63 -9.90 19.58
C THR A 178 15.42 -9.82 18.67
N TRP A 179 14.22 -9.86 19.25
CA TRP A 179 12.95 -9.74 18.53
C TRP A 179 12.33 -8.36 18.76
N SER A 180 11.58 -7.85 17.78
CA SER A 180 10.76 -6.64 17.94
C SER A 180 9.29 -6.99 17.81
N MET A 181 8.51 -6.71 18.85
CA MET A 181 7.06 -6.85 18.80
C MET A 181 6.47 -5.77 17.90
N VAL A 182 5.79 -6.16 16.82
CA VAL A 182 5.08 -5.24 15.94
C VAL A 182 3.61 -5.58 15.95
N CYS A 183 2.83 -4.85 16.75
CA CYS A 183 1.39 -5.02 16.78
C CYS A 183 0.79 -4.53 15.45
N MET A 184 0.29 -5.45 14.63
CA MET A 184 -0.55 -5.15 13.48
C MET A 184 -1.97 -5.56 13.83
N TRP A 185 -2.84 -4.58 14.11
CA TRP A 185 -4.26 -4.81 14.35
C TRP A 185 -5.05 -4.54 13.07
N ASP A 186 -5.25 -5.58 12.26
CA ASP A 186 -6.36 -5.65 11.31
C ASP A 186 -7.31 -6.75 11.79
N GLY A 187 -8.14 -6.40 12.78
CA GLY A 187 -9.05 -7.34 13.44
C GLY A 187 -9.94 -8.10 12.45
N ALA A 188 -9.60 -9.37 12.21
CA ALA A 188 -10.47 -10.32 11.53
C ALA A 188 -11.17 -11.19 12.57
N VAL A 189 -12.48 -10.99 12.72
CA VAL A 189 -13.33 -11.82 13.61
C VAL A 189 -13.83 -13.03 12.82
N ARG A 190 -13.60 -14.23 13.35
CA ARG A 190 -14.13 -15.46 12.76
C ARG A 190 -15.63 -15.57 13.07
N ARG A 191 -16.49 -15.49 12.06
CA ARG A 191 -17.95 -15.71 12.22
C ARG A 191 -18.21 -17.06 12.90
N GLY A 192 -18.97 -17.05 14.00
CA GLY A 192 -19.31 -18.23 14.80
C GLY A 192 -18.48 -18.41 16.07
N SER A 193 -17.38 -17.68 16.24
CA SER A 193 -16.63 -17.61 17.48
C SER A 193 -16.49 -16.15 17.90
N HIS A 194 -16.88 -15.77 19.10
CA HIS A 194 -16.70 -14.42 19.65
C HIS A 194 -15.23 -13.99 19.85
N SER A 195 -14.27 -14.72 19.28
CA SER A 195 -12.84 -14.44 19.41
C SER A 195 -12.32 -13.57 18.27
N ALA A 196 -11.60 -12.51 18.64
CA ALA A 196 -10.83 -11.63 17.76
C ALA A 196 -9.35 -11.73 18.14
N GLY A 197 -8.45 -12.00 17.19
CA GLY A 197 -7.02 -12.11 17.46
C GLY A 197 -6.20 -11.14 16.60
N GLY A 198 -5.12 -10.60 17.16
CA GLY A 198 -4.11 -9.87 16.39
C GLY A 198 -2.89 -9.52 17.23
N LEU A 199 -1.79 -10.23 17.00
CA LEU A 199 -0.43 -9.81 17.35
C LEU A 199 0.53 -10.52 16.38
N VAL A 200 1.49 -9.79 15.82
CA VAL A 200 2.54 -10.32 14.95
C VAL A 200 3.90 -10.14 15.63
N LEU A 201 4.65 -11.23 15.82
CA LEU A 201 6.04 -11.18 16.23
C LEU A 201 6.92 -11.27 14.98
N LEU A 202 7.91 -10.36 14.87
CA LEU A 202 8.86 -10.34 13.77
C LEU A 202 10.26 -10.75 14.26
N THR A 203 10.85 -11.68 13.53
CA THR A 203 12.20 -12.18 13.74
C THR A 203 13.27 -11.33 12.98
N PRO A 204 14.58 -11.22 13.33
CA PRO A 204 15.56 -10.68 12.38
C PRO A 204 15.61 -11.43 11.05
N THR A 205 15.18 -12.69 11.03
CA THR A 205 14.93 -13.51 9.83
C THR A 205 13.59 -13.22 9.14
N ARG A 206 12.76 -12.31 9.69
CA ARG A 206 11.47 -11.82 9.17
C ARG A 206 10.34 -12.86 9.05
N ASP A 207 10.41 -13.92 9.85
CA ASP A 207 9.30 -14.84 10.07
C ASP A 207 8.13 -14.10 10.75
N VAL A 208 6.91 -14.33 10.24
CA VAL A 208 5.67 -13.72 10.72
C VAL A 208 4.92 -14.74 11.57
N TRP A 209 4.78 -14.44 12.86
CA TRP A 209 4.05 -15.29 13.80
C TRP A 209 2.74 -14.65 14.23
N LEU A 210 1.60 -15.28 13.94
CA LEU A 210 0.28 -14.84 14.41
C LEU A 210 0.02 -15.35 15.82
N VAL A 211 -0.19 -14.44 16.77
CA VAL A 211 -0.60 -14.75 18.13
C VAL A 211 -2.08 -14.38 18.31
N LYS A 212 -2.85 -15.33 18.84
CA LYS A 212 -4.28 -15.17 19.09
C LYS A 212 -4.49 -14.49 20.45
N GLY A 213 -4.92 -13.23 20.45
CA GLY A 213 -5.54 -12.61 21.62
C GLY A 213 -6.88 -13.27 21.91
N ILE A 214 -7.20 -13.45 23.19
CA ILE A 214 -8.49 -13.99 23.66
C ILE A 214 -9.58 -12.94 23.42
#